data_AF-A0A061RK51-F1
#
_entry.id   AF-A0A061RK51-F1
#
_cell.length_a   1.000
_cell.length_b   1.000
_cell.length_c   1.000
_cell.angle_alpha   90.00
_cell.angle_beta   90.00
_cell.angle_gamma   90.00
#
_symmetry.space_group_name_H-M   'P 1'
#
loop_
_entity.id
_entity.type
_entity.pdbx_description
1 polymer ?
#
loop_
_entity_poly.entity_id
_entity_poly.type
_entity_poly.pdbx_seq_one_letter_code
_entity_poly.pdbx_strand_id
1 'polypeptide(L)'
;MSSFEAREYVRQAQSIVRLAFNKMNRGLDQWKTSRTSGLNILQELANNFLEEQFLKKRELGVLARIEGLADAAINKLRNKRFGLMAQLRKVCKGFGEATALLTTAVEDVRGLSQTQTGLKFKDTAIFKSLPLTFFAELLSGVGSMHAAEAQLKLVILRCLEALVSGRNAGEETCSGAKVAPRPPTDLRPHAMMCCALWSLEPHIQEGRIEAATGMIRDEMAGM
;
A
#
# COMPACT_ATOMS: atom_id res chain seq x y z
N MET A 1 -11.49 19.83 40.83
CA MET A 1 -10.40 19.21 40.04
C MET A 1 -9.14 20.00 40.33
N SER A 2 -8.00 19.37 40.62
CA SER A 2 -6.78 20.16 40.80
C SER A 2 -6.32 20.69 39.43
N SER A 3 -5.87 21.94 39.37
CA SER A 3 -5.33 22.51 38.12
C SER A 3 -4.10 21.77 37.61
N PHE A 4 -3.47 20.96 38.47
CA PHE A 4 -2.31 20.14 38.14
C PHE A 4 -2.70 18.88 37.36
N GLU A 5 -3.74 18.15 37.80
CA GLU A 5 -4.25 16.96 37.10
C GLU A 5 -4.70 17.28 35.67
N ALA A 6 -5.35 18.43 35.48
CA ALA A 6 -5.76 18.91 34.16
C ALA A 6 -4.58 19.16 33.22
N ARG A 7 -3.52 19.82 33.74
CA ARG A 7 -2.34 20.17 32.96
C ARG A 7 -1.52 18.93 32.58
N GLU A 8 -1.36 18.00 33.52
CA GLU A 8 -0.61 16.77 33.24
C GLU A 8 -1.34 15.89 32.22
N TYR A 9 -2.68 15.82 32.29
CA TYR A 9 -3.47 15.14 31.28
C TYR A 9 -3.27 15.75 29.88
N VAL A 10 -3.44 17.07 29.74
CA VAL A 10 -3.27 17.76 28.46
C VAL A 10 -1.87 17.52 27.89
N ARG A 11 -0.83 17.56 28.73
CA ARG A 11 0.55 17.28 28.33
C ARG A 11 0.73 15.86 27.79
N GLN A 12 0.18 14.87 28.48
CA GLN A 12 0.25 13.46 28.05
C GLN A 12 -0.51 13.24 26.74
N ALA A 13 -1.71 13.82 26.63
CA ALA A 13 -2.55 13.76 25.45
C ALA A 13 -1.86 14.37 24.22
N GLN A 14 -1.27 15.56 24.37
CA GLN A 14 -0.50 16.22 23.31
C GLN A 14 0.71 15.38 22.87
N SER A 15 1.42 14.77 23.82
CA SER A 15 2.55 13.89 23.53
C SER A 15 2.13 12.66 22.70
N ILE A 16 1.06 11.99 23.12
CA ILE A 16 0.52 10.81 22.41
C ILE A 16 0.04 11.19 21.01
N VAL A 17 -0.68 12.31 20.87
CA VAL A 17 -1.12 12.80 19.55
C VAL A 17 0.07 13.12 18.65
N ARG A 18 1.12 13.77 19.15
CA ARG A 18 2.36 14.02 18.40
C ARG A 18 3.03 12.72 17.94
N LEU A 19 3.11 11.72 18.82
CA LEU A 19 3.68 10.42 18.48
C LEU A 19 2.84 9.68 17.43
N ALA A 20 1.51 9.70 17.55
CA ALA A 20 0.59 9.12 16.58
C ALA A 20 0.70 9.82 15.22
N PHE A 21 0.77 11.15 15.19
CA PHE A 21 0.96 11.92 13.96
C PHE A 21 2.30 11.61 13.29
N ASN A 22 3.37 11.48 14.07
CA ASN A 22 4.67 11.08 13.54
C ASN A 22 4.66 9.66 12.95
N LYS A 23 3.98 8.71 13.61
CA LYS A 23 3.77 7.35 13.08
C LYS A 23 2.96 7.39 11.78
N MET A 24 1.91 8.20 11.74
CA MET A 24 1.09 8.41 10.54
C MET A 24 1.94 8.92 9.37
N ASN A 25 2.71 9.99 9.55
CA ASN A 25 3.56 10.53 8.49
C ASN A 25 4.56 9.49 7.98
N ARG A 26 5.23 8.77 8.89
CA ARG A 26 6.14 7.66 8.51
C ARG A 26 5.42 6.59 7.70
N GLY A 27 4.21 6.20 8.10
CA GLY A 27 3.39 5.24 7.37
C GLY A 27 3.03 5.74 5.96
N LEU A 28 2.63 7.01 5.82
CA LEU A 28 2.31 7.62 4.53
C LEU A 28 3.54 7.76 3.62
N ASP A 29 4.70 8.14 4.16
CA ASP A 29 5.94 8.23 3.39
C ASP A 29 6.41 6.85 2.92
N GLN A 30 6.33 5.84 3.79
CA GLN A 30 6.60 4.45 3.43
C GLN A 30 5.61 3.93 2.37
N TRP A 31 4.35 4.34 2.47
CA TRP A 31 3.32 4.02 1.48
C TRP A 31 3.66 4.59 0.10
N LYS A 32 3.96 5.90 0.03
CA LYS A 32 4.37 6.58 -1.20
C LYS A 32 5.59 5.92 -1.84
N THR A 33 6.60 5.59 -1.01
CA THR A 33 7.82 4.90 -1.46
C THR A 33 7.51 3.52 -2.04
N SER A 34 6.67 2.74 -1.35
CA SER A 34 6.25 1.41 -1.78
C SER A 34 5.43 1.49 -3.08
N ARG A 35 4.54 2.47 -3.20
CA ARG A 35 3.74 2.70 -4.41
C ARG A 35 4.61 2.98 -5.64
N THR A 36 5.51 3.94 -5.55
CA THR A 36 6.44 4.30 -6.64
C THR A 36 7.34 3.12 -7.02
N SER A 37 7.92 2.45 -6.02
CA SER A 37 8.77 1.27 -6.27
C SER A 37 8.01 0.14 -6.94
N GLY A 38 6.79 -0.13 -6.49
CA GLY A 38 5.91 -1.13 -7.08
C GLY A 38 5.54 -0.82 -8.52
N LEU A 39 5.24 0.45 -8.83
CA LEU A 39 4.93 0.88 -10.20
C LEU A 39 6.12 0.63 -11.14
N ASN A 40 7.33 0.99 -10.72
CA ASN A 40 8.54 0.77 -11.52
C ASN A 40 8.76 -0.73 -11.78
N ILE A 41 8.60 -1.58 -10.75
CA ILE A 41 8.74 -3.03 -10.89
C ILE A 41 7.66 -3.61 -11.83
N LEU A 42 6.42 -3.14 -11.72
CA LEU A 42 5.32 -3.57 -12.59
C LEU A 42 5.54 -3.16 -14.05
N GLN A 43 6.03 -1.95 -14.28
CA GLN A 43 6.38 -1.49 -15.62
C GLN A 43 7.51 -2.34 -16.20
N GLU A 44 8.52 -2.69 -15.39
CA GLU A 44 9.60 -3.57 -15.81
C GLU A 44 9.12 -5.00 -16.10
N LEU A 45 8.20 -5.53 -15.29
CA LEU A 45 7.53 -6.82 -15.55
C LEU A 45 6.76 -6.77 -16.87
N ALA A 46 5.96 -5.72 -17.10
CA ALA A 46 5.20 -5.55 -18.34
C ALA A 46 6.11 -5.48 -19.57
N ASN A 47 7.19 -4.67 -19.50
CA ASN A 47 8.19 -4.60 -20.55
C ASN A 47 8.85 -5.97 -20.80
N ASN A 48 9.13 -6.73 -19.75
CA ASN A 48 9.71 -8.06 -19.87
C ASN A 48 8.76 -9.08 -20.53
N PHE A 49 7.44 -8.98 -20.28
CA PHE A 49 6.44 -9.77 -21.01
C PHE A 49 6.37 -9.38 -22.49
N LEU A 50 6.38 -8.08 -22.79
CA LEU A 50 6.40 -7.57 -24.17
C LEU A 50 7.65 -8.03 -24.92
N GLU A 51 8.81 -7.98 -24.27
CA GLU A 51 10.09 -8.38 -24.86
C GLU A 51 10.12 -9.86 -25.22
N GLU A 52 9.60 -10.74 -24.35
CA GLU A 52 9.50 -12.17 -24.69
C GLU A 52 8.55 -12.41 -25.88
N GLN A 53 7.40 -11.75 -25.90
CA GLN A 53 6.46 -11.87 -27.03
C GLN A 53 7.08 -11.37 -28.34
N PHE A 54 7.83 -10.27 -28.27
CA PHE A 54 8.51 -9.71 -29.43
C PHE A 54 9.61 -10.65 -29.92
N LEU A 55 10.46 -11.19 -29.03
CA LEU A 55 11.50 -12.16 -29.39
C LEU A 55 10.93 -13.40 -30.08
N LYS A 56 9.78 -13.91 -29.64
CA LYS A 56 9.13 -15.08 -30.26
C LYS A 56 8.65 -14.83 -31.69
N LYS A 57 8.33 -13.58 -32.03
CA LYS A 57 7.77 -13.19 -33.33
C LYS A 57 8.81 -12.54 -34.26
N ARG A 58 10.00 -12.21 -33.74
CA ARG A 58 11.01 -11.46 -34.47
C ARG A 58 11.88 -12.39 -35.32
N GLU A 59 12.11 -11.99 -36.56
CA GLU A 59 13.15 -12.58 -37.40
C GLU A 59 14.52 -12.20 -36.84
N LEU A 60 15.27 -13.18 -36.34
CA LEU A 60 16.60 -12.95 -35.75
C LEU A 60 17.71 -12.78 -36.81
N GLY A 61 17.38 -12.92 -38.10
CA GLY A 61 18.33 -12.72 -39.21
C GLY A 61 19.58 -13.58 -39.05
N VAL A 62 20.75 -12.94 -39.10
CA VAL A 62 22.06 -13.62 -38.95
C VAL A 62 22.21 -14.28 -37.58
N LEU A 63 21.56 -13.74 -36.53
CA LEU A 63 21.62 -14.30 -35.18
C LEU A 63 20.83 -15.62 -35.06
N ALA A 64 19.93 -15.93 -35.99
CA ALA A 64 19.23 -17.22 -36.04
C ALA A 64 20.18 -18.40 -36.29
N ARG A 65 21.38 -18.14 -36.83
CA ARG A 65 22.41 -19.16 -37.07
C ARG A 65 23.09 -19.65 -35.79
N ILE A 66 22.91 -18.95 -34.67
CA ILE A 66 23.42 -19.35 -33.36
C ILE A 66 22.37 -20.23 -32.69
N GLU A 67 22.65 -21.53 -32.63
CA GLU A 67 21.75 -22.50 -32.00
C GLU A 67 21.50 -22.16 -30.53
N GLY A 68 20.23 -22.21 -30.10
CA GLY A 68 19.82 -21.98 -28.72
C GLY A 68 19.83 -20.51 -28.25
N LEU A 69 20.23 -19.54 -29.08
CA LEU A 69 20.30 -18.12 -28.67
C LEU A 69 18.93 -17.56 -28.24
N ALA A 70 17.87 -17.87 -28.99
CA ALA A 70 16.52 -17.44 -28.68
C ALA A 70 16.04 -18.00 -27.33
N ASP A 71 16.29 -19.29 -27.09
CA ASP A 71 15.94 -19.95 -25.83
C ASP A 71 16.73 -19.40 -24.65
N ALA A 72 18.02 -19.12 -24.84
CA ALA A 72 18.85 -18.48 -23.82
C ALA A 72 18.34 -17.07 -23.47
N ALA A 73 17.93 -16.27 -24.47
CA ALA A 73 17.35 -14.95 -24.24
C ALA A 73 16.00 -15.04 -23.50
N ILE A 74 15.12 -15.97 -23.90
CA ILE A 74 13.84 -16.20 -23.22
C ILE A 74 14.07 -16.65 -21.77
N ASN A 75 15.01 -17.56 -21.53
CA ASN A 75 15.35 -18.02 -20.18
C ASN A 75 15.92 -16.89 -19.32
N LYS A 76 16.73 -15.99 -19.89
CA LYS A 76 17.21 -14.78 -19.20
C LYS A 76 16.05 -13.87 -18.79
N LEU A 77 15.07 -13.65 -19.67
CA LEU A 77 13.88 -12.87 -19.36
C LEU A 77 13.04 -13.52 -18.25
N ARG A 78 12.86 -14.85 -18.29
CA ARG A 78 12.17 -15.61 -17.22
C ARG A 78 12.85 -15.45 -15.88
N ASN A 79 14.18 -15.63 -15.81
CA ASN A 79 14.95 -15.45 -14.59
C ASN A 79 14.81 -14.03 -14.04
N LYS A 80 14.81 -13.02 -14.92
CA LYS A 80 14.56 -11.63 -14.54
C LYS A 80 13.19 -11.43 -13.90
N ARG A 81 12.13 -12.06 -14.42
CA ARG A 81 10.78 -12.00 -13.80
C ARG A 81 10.74 -12.55 -12.39
N PHE A 82 11.41 -13.67 -12.12
CA PHE A 82 11.46 -14.21 -10.76
C PHE A 82 12.13 -13.22 -9.79
N GLY A 83 13.21 -12.55 -10.23
CA GLY A 83 13.84 -11.47 -9.47
C GLY A 83 12.90 -10.29 -9.22
N LEU A 84 12.17 -9.83 -10.25
CA LEU A 84 11.21 -8.74 -10.13
C LEU A 84 10.03 -9.10 -9.22
N MET A 85 9.52 -10.34 -9.28
CA MET A 85 8.47 -10.81 -8.37
C MET A 85 8.95 -10.85 -6.92
N ALA A 86 10.20 -11.27 -6.67
CA ALA A 86 10.77 -11.21 -5.33
C ALA A 86 10.87 -9.78 -4.81
N GLN A 87 11.17 -8.80 -5.67
CA GLN A 87 11.13 -7.37 -5.29
C GLN A 87 9.71 -6.88 -5.04
N LEU A 88 8.74 -7.26 -5.88
CA LEU A 88 7.34 -6.88 -5.71
C LEU A 88 6.74 -7.41 -4.40
N ARG A 89 7.12 -8.62 -3.97
CA ARG A 89 6.79 -9.15 -2.64
C ARG A 89 7.31 -8.26 -1.51
N LYS A 90 8.55 -7.79 -1.61
CA LYS A 90 9.13 -6.86 -0.61
C LYS A 90 8.35 -5.55 -0.57
N VAL A 91 7.98 -5.01 -1.73
CA VAL A 91 7.12 -3.82 -1.82
C VAL A 91 5.77 -4.06 -1.15
N CYS A 92 5.12 -5.20 -1.39
CA CYS A 92 3.84 -5.53 -0.76
C CYS A 92 3.97 -5.69 0.76
N LYS A 93 5.08 -6.23 1.26
CA LYS A 93 5.39 -6.23 2.69
C LYS A 93 5.50 -4.81 3.24
N GLY A 94 6.09 -3.89 2.47
CA GLY A 94 6.17 -2.46 2.78
C GLY A 94 4.80 -1.80 2.96
N PHE A 95 3.79 -2.16 2.14
CA PHE A 95 2.41 -1.70 2.38
C PHE A 95 1.85 -2.25 3.69
N GLY A 96 2.09 -3.53 4.00
CA GLY A 96 1.68 -4.12 5.28
C GLY A 96 2.29 -3.39 6.48
N GLU A 97 3.59 -3.10 6.44
CA GLU A 97 4.30 -2.34 7.47
C GLU A 97 3.76 -0.90 7.61
N ALA A 98 3.49 -0.22 6.49
CA ALA A 98 2.86 1.10 6.49
C ALA A 98 1.46 1.07 7.14
N THR A 99 0.62 0.07 6.79
CA THR A 99 -0.72 -0.07 7.40
C THR A 99 -0.67 -0.42 8.88
N ALA A 100 0.35 -1.14 9.33
CA ALA A 100 0.56 -1.41 10.75
C ALA A 100 0.89 -0.11 11.50
N LEU A 101 1.76 0.74 10.95
CA LEU A 101 2.06 2.06 11.53
C LEU A 101 0.81 2.95 11.65
N LEU A 102 -0.03 2.96 10.61
CA LEU A 102 -1.30 3.71 10.62
C LEU A 102 -2.27 3.14 11.67
N THR A 103 -2.41 1.82 11.75
CA THR A 103 -3.27 1.16 12.73
C THR A 103 -2.82 1.47 14.15
N THR A 104 -1.53 1.35 14.45
CA THR A 104 -1.00 1.69 15.79
C THR A 104 -1.20 3.17 16.12
N ALA A 105 -1.06 4.08 15.15
CA ALA A 105 -1.36 5.50 15.38
C ALA A 105 -2.83 5.73 15.77
N VAL A 106 -3.76 5.02 15.14
CA VAL A 106 -5.19 5.06 15.51
C VAL A 106 -5.42 4.50 16.90
N GLU A 107 -4.81 3.35 17.22
CA GLU A 107 -4.97 2.67 18.51
C GLU A 107 -4.43 3.50 19.67
N ASP A 108 -3.27 4.16 19.51
CA ASP A 108 -2.70 5.04 20.54
C ASP A 108 -3.67 6.18 20.91
N VAL A 109 -4.27 6.82 19.90
CA VAL A 109 -5.20 7.95 20.08
C VAL A 109 -6.55 7.45 20.60
N ARG A 110 -7.04 6.32 20.09
CA ARG A 110 -8.29 5.70 20.57
C ARG A 110 -8.16 5.23 22.01
N GLY A 111 -7.02 4.63 22.36
CA GLY A 111 -6.68 4.22 23.72
C GLY A 111 -6.80 5.39 24.70
N LEU A 112 -6.26 6.55 24.32
CA LEU A 112 -6.39 7.80 25.10
C LEU A 112 -7.85 8.26 25.26
N SER A 113 -8.68 8.11 24.22
CA SER A 113 -10.12 8.45 24.29
C SER A 113 -10.94 7.49 25.16
N GLN A 114 -10.53 6.21 25.24
CA GLN A 114 -11.29 5.14 25.92
C GLN A 114 -10.86 4.91 27.37
N THR A 115 -9.57 5.05 27.70
CA THR A 115 -9.06 4.92 29.08
C THR A 115 -9.60 6.00 30.02
N GLN A 116 -10.25 7.04 29.50
CA GLN A 116 -10.86 8.11 30.28
C GLN A 116 -12.38 8.15 30.22
N THR A 117 -12.99 6.98 30.32
CA THR A 117 -14.43 6.79 30.60
C THR A 117 -14.88 7.31 31.98
N GLY A 118 -14.00 7.94 32.76
CA GLY A 118 -14.44 8.93 33.74
C GLY A 118 -14.65 10.27 33.05
N LEU A 119 -15.91 10.70 32.93
CA LEU A 119 -16.47 11.99 32.45
C LEU A 119 -15.65 13.29 32.67
N LYS A 120 -14.54 13.26 33.43
CA LYS A 120 -13.73 14.39 33.87
C LYS A 120 -13.02 15.16 32.75
N PHE A 121 -12.71 14.54 31.61
CA PHE A 121 -11.84 15.17 30.59
C PHE A 121 -12.39 15.11 29.16
N LYS A 122 -13.60 14.58 28.96
CA LYS A 122 -14.20 14.36 27.63
C LYS A 122 -14.26 15.63 26.77
N ASP A 123 -14.51 16.79 27.40
CA ASP A 123 -14.64 18.08 26.72
C ASP A 123 -13.39 18.96 26.87
N THR A 124 -12.27 18.41 27.38
CA THR A 124 -11.03 19.17 27.52
C THR A 124 -10.34 19.28 26.16
N ALA A 125 -10.26 20.50 25.64
CA ALA A 125 -9.51 20.79 24.42
C ALA A 125 -8.02 20.45 24.62
N ILE A 126 -7.51 19.47 23.88
CA ILE A 126 -6.09 19.06 23.91
C ILE A 126 -5.27 19.97 22.98
N PHE A 127 -5.90 20.42 21.88
CA PHE A 127 -5.41 21.50 21.01
C PHE A 127 -6.46 22.60 20.86
N LYS A 128 -6.07 23.77 20.32
CA LYS A 128 -6.93 24.97 20.28
C LYS A 128 -8.20 24.78 19.42
N SER A 129 -8.17 23.97 18.37
CA SER A 129 -9.31 23.82 17.45
C SER A 129 -9.65 22.38 17.04
N LEU A 130 -8.87 21.38 17.42
CA LEU A 130 -9.13 19.98 17.07
C LEU A 130 -9.54 19.10 18.28
N PRO A 131 -10.79 18.61 18.32
CA PRO A 131 -11.19 17.55 19.25
C PRO A 131 -10.40 16.27 18.99
N LEU A 132 -9.97 15.59 20.05
CA LEU A 132 -9.25 14.32 19.97
C LEU A 132 -10.06 13.23 19.24
N THR A 133 -11.39 13.25 19.41
CA THR A 133 -12.32 12.34 18.72
C THR A 133 -12.27 12.53 17.21
N PHE A 134 -12.29 13.78 16.75
CA PHE A 134 -12.17 14.10 15.32
C PHE A 134 -10.82 13.64 14.75
N PHE A 135 -9.73 13.84 15.49
CA PHE A 135 -8.41 13.35 15.08
C PHE A 135 -8.36 11.81 14.98
N ALA A 136 -8.94 11.11 15.96
CA ALA A 136 -9.04 9.65 15.95
C ALA A 136 -9.86 9.12 14.77
N GLU A 137 -10.99 9.78 14.45
CA GLU A 137 -11.83 9.44 13.31
C GLU A 137 -11.10 9.67 11.97
N LEU A 138 -10.41 10.80 11.83
CA LEU A 138 -9.59 11.10 10.66
C LEU A 138 -8.52 10.03 10.45
N LEU A 139 -7.74 9.72 11.49
CA LEU A 139 -6.71 8.67 11.43
C LEU A 139 -7.32 7.31 11.08
N SER A 140 -8.48 6.98 11.67
CA SER A 140 -9.16 5.71 11.42
C SER A 140 -9.63 5.62 9.96
N GLY A 141 -10.14 6.70 9.41
CA GLY A 141 -10.49 6.81 7.99
C GLY A 141 -9.29 6.53 7.10
N VAL A 142 -8.19 7.26 7.32
CA VAL A 142 -6.93 7.10 6.57
C VAL A 142 -6.41 5.66 6.67
N GLY A 143 -6.33 5.11 7.89
CA GLY A 143 -5.88 3.75 8.13
C GLY A 143 -6.72 2.70 7.41
N SER A 144 -8.06 2.82 7.48
CA SER A 144 -8.98 1.87 6.83
C SER A 144 -8.84 1.87 5.30
N MET A 145 -8.67 3.03 4.69
CA MET A 145 -8.49 3.17 3.24
C MET A 145 -7.19 2.52 2.77
N HIS A 146 -6.08 2.80 3.46
CA HIS A 146 -4.78 2.22 3.14
C HIS A 146 -4.74 0.71 3.40
N ALA A 147 -5.43 0.23 4.44
CA ALA A 147 -5.59 -1.21 4.68
C ALA A 147 -6.35 -1.90 3.54
N ALA A 148 -7.46 -1.31 3.08
CA ALA A 148 -8.21 -1.84 1.93
C ALA A 148 -7.37 -1.83 0.65
N GLU A 149 -6.63 -0.75 0.39
CA GLU A 149 -5.74 -0.68 -0.77
C GLU A 149 -4.61 -1.71 -0.68
N ALA A 150 -4.02 -1.94 0.50
CA ALA A 150 -2.96 -2.92 0.68
C ALA A 150 -3.45 -4.33 0.34
N GLN A 151 -4.69 -4.67 0.73
CA GLN A 151 -5.32 -5.93 0.34
C GLN A 151 -5.46 -6.05 -1.17
N LEU A 152 -5.89 -4.99 -1.86
CA LEU A 152 -5.94 -4.98 -3.32
C LEU A 152 -4.56 -5.21 -3.95
N LYS A 153 -3.50 -4.56 -3.44
CA LYS A 153 -2.13 -4.77 -3.95
C LYS A 153 -1.64 -6.21 -3.71
N LEU A 154 -2.02 -6.84 -2.60
CA LEU A 154 -1.73 -8.25 -2.35
C LEU A 154 -2.48 -9.18 -3.31
N VAL A 155 -3.73 -8.87 -3.67
CA VAL A 155 -4.46 -9.60 -4.71
C VAL A 155 -3.75 -9.48 -6.06
N ILE A 156 -3.34 -8.27 -6.45
CA ILE A 156 -2.57 -8.03 -7.69
C ILE A 156 -1.27 -8.85 -7.69
N LEU A 157 -0.53 -8.86 -6.58
CA LEU A 157 0.68 -9.67 -6.42
C LEU A 157 0.39 -11.14 -6.70
N ARG A 158 -0.65 -11.72 -6.08
CA ARG A 158 -1.02 -13.14 -6.28
C ARG A 158 -1.39 -13.44 -7.74
N CYS A 159 -2.13 -12.54 -8.39
CA CYS A 159 -2.45 -12.67 -9.82
C CYS A 159 -1.17 -12.68 -10.69
N LEU A 160 -0.20 -11.83 -10.38
CA LEU A 160 1.08 -11.78 -11.09
C LEU A 160 1.97 -12.99 -10.80
N GLU A 161 1.97 -13.50 -9.57
CA GLU A 161 2.71 -14.72 -9.21
C GLU A 161 2.22 -15.93 -9.99
N ALA A 162 0.91 -16.09 -10.10
CA ALA A 162 0.29 -17.10 -10.95
C ALA A 162 0.73 -16.94 -12.41
N LEU A 163 0.64 -15.71 -12.93
CA LEU A 163 1.00 -15.39 -14.31
C LEU A 163 2.49 -15.67 -14.61
N VAL A 164 3.40 -15.33 -13.70
CA VAL A 164 4.86 -15.59 -13.85
C VAL A 164 5.18 -17.08 -13.70
N SER A 165 4.50 -17.78 -12.79
CA SER A 165 4.74 -19.21 -12.52
C SER A 165 4.09 -20.14 -13.55
N GLY A 166 3.24 -19.59 -14.44
CA GLY A 166 2.43 -20.38 -15.37
C GLY A 166 1.39 -21.26 -14.68
N ARG A 167 1.11 -21.03 -13.38
CA ARG A 167 0.07 -21.71 -12.60
C ARG A 167 -1.14 -20.81 -12.55
N ASN A 168 -2.34 -21.33 -12.80
CA ASN A 168 -3.57 -20.54 -12.72
C ASN A 168 -3.75 -19.97 -11.30
N ALA A 169 -4.01 -18.66 -11.18
CA ALA A 169 -4.53 -18.08 -9.94
C ALA A 169 -5.98 -18.52 -9.78
N GLY A 170 -6.23 -19.72 -9.24
CA GLY A 170 -7.60 -20.22 -9.17
C GLY A 170 -7.84 -21.55 -8.47
N GLU A 171 -6.93 -22.07 -7.65
CA GLU A 171 -7.17 -23.35 -6.95
C GLU A 171 -7.48 -23.25 -5.45
N GLU A 172 -7.52 -22.05 -4.86
CA GLU A 172 -7.94 -21.92 -3.46
C GLU A 172 -8.95 -20.78 -3.30
N THR A 173 -10.22 -21.09 -3.55
CA THR A 173 -11.40 -20.87 -2.67
C THR A 173 -12.70 -20.82 -3.47
N CYS A 174 -13.75 -21.36 -2.85
CA CYS A 174 -15.17 -21.40 -3.24
C CYS A 174 -15.62 -22.57 -4.14
N SER A 175 -16.20 -23.55 -3.45
CA SER A 175 -17.04 -24.61 -3.97
C SER A 175 -18.08 -24.12 -4.98
N GLY A 176 -18.15 -24.82 -6.12
CA GLY A 176 -19.39 -25.00 -6.89
C GLY A 176 -19.79 -23.89 -7.85
N ALA A 177 -19.09 -23.73 -8.98
CA ALA A 177 -19.69 -23.59 -10.33
C ALA A 177 -18.63 -23.35 -11.43
N LYS A 178 -18.65 -24.24 -12.42
CA LYS A 178 -18.37 -24.10 -13.86
C LYS A 178 -17.15 -23.26 -14.33
N VAL A 179 -16.20 -24.02 -14.88
CA VAL A 179 -15.20 -23.67 -15.92
C VAL A 179 -14.17 -22.62 -15.49
N ALA A 180 -13.01 -23.12 -15.08
CA ALA A 180 -11.80 -22.32 -14.95
C ALA A 180 -11.53 -21.58 -16.29
N PRO A 181 -11.33 -20.24 -16.27
CA PRO A 181 -10.97 -19.53 -17.48
C PRO A 181 -9.63 -20.06 -17.97
N ARG A 182 -9.56 -20.40 -19.27
CA ARG A 182 -8.28 -20.69 -19.92
C ARG A 182 -7.31 -19.53 -19.65
N PRO A 183 -6.00 -19.80 -19.45
CA PRO A 183 -5.03 -18.74 -19.29
C PRO A 183 -5.17 -17.78 -20.48
N PRO A 184 -5.14 -16.46 -20.24
CA PRO A 184 -5.18 -15.50 -21.33
C PRO A 184 -4.04 -15.83 -22.29
N THR A 185 -4.38 -16.15 -23.53
CA THR A 185 -3.44 -16.45 -24.61
C THR A 185 -2.48 -15.28 -24.87
N ASP A 186 -2.87 -14.09 -24.41
CA ASP A 186 -2.06 -12.88 -24.41
C ASP A 186 -1.84 -12.37 -22.98
N LEU A 187 -0.60 -12.46 -22.50
CA LEU A 187 -0.19 -12.02 -21.17
C LEU A 187 -0.12 -10.48 -21.04
N ARG A 188 -0.15 -9.76 -22.17
CA ARG A 188 0.03 -8.31 -22.24
C ARG A 188 -1.14 -7.51 -21.63
N PRO A 189 -2.42 -7.74 -22.01
CA PRO A 189 -3.55 -7.04 -21.41
C PRO A 189 -3.63 -7.24 -19.89
N HIS A 190 -3.27 -8.43 -19.40
CA HIS A 190 -3.28 -8.72 -17.97
C HIS A 190 -2.20 -7.98 -17.19
N ALA A 191 -0.96 -7.95 -17.68
CA ALA A 191 0.12 -7.19 -17.05
C ALA A 191 -0.18 -5.67 -17.06
N MET A 192 -0.71 -5.15 -18.18
CA MET A 192 -1.13 -3.75 -18.29
C MET A 192 -2.30 -3.41 -17.37
N MET A 193 -3.28 -4.30 -17.23
CA MET A 193 -4.37 -4.16 -16.28
C MET A 193 -3.86 -4.12 -14.84
N CYS A 194 -2.90 -4.99 -14.48
CA CYS A 194 -2.28 -4.96 -13.15
C CYS A 194 -1.53 -3.64 -12.91
N CYS A 195 -0.84 -3.10 -13.92
CA CYS A 195 -0.22 -1.76 -13.82
C CYS A 195 -1.28 -0.67 -13.59
N ALA A 196 -2.37 -0.69 -14.36
CA ALA A 196 -3.46 0.27 -14.21
C ALA A 196 -4.11 0.19 -12.82
N LEU A 197 -4.44 -1.02 -12.34
CA LEU A 197 -4.99 -1.26 -11.01
C LEU A 197 -4.02 -0.87 -9.88
N TRP A 198 -2.71 -0.99 -10.11
CA TRP A 198 -1.71 -0.52 -9.16
C TRP A 198 -1.65 1.01 -9.09
N SER A 199 -1.90 1.69 -10.20
CA SER A 199 -1.96 3.15 -10.28
C SER A 199 -3.27 3.73 -9.77
N LEU A 200 -4.37 2.95 -9.75
CA LEU A 200 -5.64 3.40 -9.20
C LEU A 200 -5.46 3.79 -7.73
N GLU A 201 -5.86 5.03 -7.45
CA GLU A 201 -6.09 5.50 -6.10
C GLU A 201 -7.51 5.11 -5.71
N PRO A 202 -7.76 4.54 -4.52
CA PRO A 202 -9.08 4.75 -3.94
C PRO A 202 -9.32 6.27 -3.91
N HIS A 203 -10.55 6.75 -4.06
CA HIS A 203 -10.84 8.19 -4.01
C HIS A 203 -10.44 8.78 -2.65
N ILE A 204 -9.15 9.03 -2.47
CA ILE A 204 -8.55 9.70 -1.35
C ILE A 204 -8.74 11.15 -1.69
N GLN A 205 -9.49 11.85 -0.85
CA GLN A 205 -9.50 13.31 -0.89
C GLN A 205 -8.15 13.77 -0.34
N GLU A 206 -7.05 13.51 -1.07
CA GLU A 206 -5.68 13.79 -0.66
C GLU A 206 -5.56 15.25 -0.25
N GLY A 207 -6.16 16.17 -1.00
CA GLY A 207 -6.22 17.59 -0.63
C GLY A 207 -6.92 17.87 0.71
N ARG A 208 -7.89 17.06 1.14
CA ARG A 208 -8.52 17.21 2.47
C ARG A 208 -7.66 16.62 3.59
N ILE A 209 -6.95 15.52 3.32
CA ILE A 209 -6.01 14.94 4.29
C ILE A 209 -4.79 15.85 4.43
N GLU A 210 -4.27 16.38 3.34
CA GLU A 210 -3.17 17.37 3.34
C GLU A 210 -3.58 18.67 4.02
N ALA A 211 -4.80 19.18 3.76
CA ALA A 211 -5.31 20.34 4.48
C ALA A 211 -5.46 20.06 5.99
N ALA A 212 -6.07 18.92 6.37
CA ALA A 212 -6.25 18.55 7.78
C ALA A 212 -4.90 18.31 8.49
N THR A 213 -3.95 17.64 7.84
CA THR A 213 -2.60 17.42 8.39
C THR A 213 -1.78 18.71 8.46
N GLY A 214 -1.96 19.63 7.51
CA GLY A 214 -1.40 20.98 7.54
C GLY A 214 -1.93 21.78 8.72
N MET A 215 -3.25 21.84 8.90
CA MET A 215 -3.89 22.50 10.05
C MET A 215 -3.38 21.94 11.39
N ILE A 216 -3.27 20.61 11.49
CA ILE A 216 -2.76 19.95 12.70
C ILE A 216 -1.29 20.32 12.95
N ARG A 217 -0.46 20.36 11.90
CA ARG A 217 0.95 20.78 11.99
C ARG A 217 1.09 22.22 12.45
N ASP A 218 0.28 23.12 11.89
CA ASP A 218 0.30 24.54 12.24
C ASP A 218 -0.15 24.76 13.69
N GLU A 219 -1.17 24.03 14.15
CA GLU A 219 -1.58 24.05 15.56
C GLU A 219 -0.48 23.54 16.50
N MET A 220 0.26 22.50 16.10
CA MET A 220 1.37 21.97 16.90
C MET A 220 2.59 22.91 16.96
N ALA A 221 2.77 23.77 15.96
CA ALA A 221 3.88 24.73 15.87
C ALA A 221 3.60 26.07 16.57
N GLY A 222 2.32 26.43 16.75
CA GLY A 222 1.87 27.67 17.41
C GLY A 222 1.65 27.57 18.93
N MET A 223 2.14 26.51 19.57
CA MET A 223 2.14 26.28 21.04
C MET A 223 3.56 26.16 21.55
#